data_AF-A0AAU6ZYL3-F1
#
_entry.id   AF-A0AAU6ZYL3-F1
#
_cell.length_a   1.000
_cell.length_b   1.000
_cell.length_c   1.000
_cell.angle_alpha   90.00
_cell.angle_beta   90.00
_cell.angle_gamma   90.00
#
_symmetry.space_group_name_H-M   'P 1'
#
loop_
_entity.id
_entity.type
_entity.pdbx_description
1 polymer ?
#
loop_
_entity_poly.entity_id
_entity_poly.type
_entity_poly.pdbx_seq_one_letter_code
_entity_poly.pdbx_strand_id
1 'polypeptide(L)'
;MSVATFALHPEATADPQVIRWIVPAGTLQVLGAVSGAPGDLGTMLRAGTLASIDVHTAGIDIALPVGQGWREHGEPVRTALLQALSVPAQWDAQQPVTADDELRTAVLQVLEGGAGDYIRSHGGKAEIISVHEGHVEIRLSGTCSHCPAAGFTLHERLEVAIRELAPGLRELRATQTPRAANKVFMKLGLRRPS
;
A
#
# COMPACT_ATOMS: atom_id res chain seq x y z
N MET A 1 28.26 -20.37 -14.93
CA MET A 1 27.13 -19.51 -14.54
C MET A 1 27.53 -18.87 -13.22
N SER A 2 27.64 -17.54 -13.17
CA SER A 2 28.12 -16.84 -11.98
C SER A 2 27.01 -16.80 -10.93
N VAL A 3 27.24 -17.40 -9.77
CA VAL A 3 26.30 -17.31 -8.64
C VAL A 3 26.51 -15.94 -8.01
N ALA A 4 25.53 -15.04 -8.15
CA ALA A 4 25.53 -13.80 -7.40
C ALA A 4 25.62 -14.13 -5.90
N THR A 5 26.70 -13.69 -5.25
CA THR A 5 26.90 -13.90 -3.82
C THR A 5 26.09 -12.83 -3.09
N PHE A 6 24.83 -13.16 -2.76
CA PHE A 6 24.01 -12.31 -1.91
C PHE A 6 24.51 -12.39 -0.46
N ALA A 7 24.71 -11.23 0.18
CA ALA A 7 24.96 -11.18 1.61
C ALA A 7 23.63 -11.44 2.34
N LEU A 8 23.36 -12.71 2.61
CA LEU A 8 22.22 -13.16 3.42
C LEU A 8 22.68 -13.27 4.88
N HIS A 9 22.15 -12.42 5.76
CA HIS A 9 22.47 -12.44 7.19
C HIS A 9 21.21 -12.64 8.04
N PRO A 10 21.17 -13.64 8.93
CA PRO A 10 20.08 -13.81 9.88
C PRO A 10 20.23 -12.86 11.08
N GLU A 11 19.15 -12.15 11.41
CA GLU A 11 18.99 -11.32 12.58
C GLU A 11 17.87 -11.88 13.47
N ALA A 12 18.11 -11.90 14.78
CA ALA A 12 17.07 -12.26 15.73
C ALA A 12 16.03 -11.14 15.83
N THR A 13 14.76 -11.51 15.91
CA THR A 13 13.68 -10.56 16.17
C THR A 13 13.27 -10.59 17.65
N ALA A 14 12.29 -9.76 18.02
CA ALA A 14 11.69 -9.82 19.36
C ALA A 14 10.91 -11.13 19.60
N ASP A 15 10.43 -11.79 18.54
CA ASP A 15 9.81 -13.11 18.62
C ASP A 15 10.88 -14.20 18.43
N PRO A 16 11.12 -15.07 19.43
CA PRO A 16 12.10 -16.15 19.32
C PRO A 16 11.77 -17.20 18.24
N GLN A 17 10.53 -17.25 17.76
CA GLN A 17 10.13 -18.12 16.65
C GLN A 17 10.45 -17.51 15.28
N VAL A 18 10.80 -16.23 15.21
CA VAL A 18 11.02 -15.50 13.95
C VAL A 18 12.47 -15.07 13.81
N ILE A 19 13.07 -15.43 12.68
CA ILE A 19 14.36 -14.91 12.23
C ILE A 19 14.13 -14.04 11.00
N ARG A 20 14.73 -12.85 11.03
CA ARG A 20 14.77 -11.94 9.90
C ARG A 20 16.02 -12.22 9.09
N TRP A 21 15.85 -12.47 7.81
CA TRP A 21 16.93 -12.68 6.87
C TRP A 21 17.13 -11.40 6.05
N ILE A 22 18.21 -10.68 6.30
CA ILE A 22 18.52 -9.45 5.57
C ILE A 22 18.94 -9.80 4.15
N VAL A 23 18.26 -9.18 3.18
CA VAL A 23 18.52 -9.32 1.74
C VAL A 23 18.55 -7.93 1.10
N PRO A 24 19.32 -7.71 0.03
CA PRO A 24 19.30 -6.45 -0.69
C PRO A 24 17.89 -6.07 -1.16
N ALA A 25 17.56 -4.78 -1.10
CA ALA A 25 16.28 -4.30 -1.60
C ALA A 25 16.09 -4.62 -3.08
N GLY A 26 14.88 -5.01 -3.47
CA GLY A 26 14.57 -5.42 -4.84
C GLY A 26 15.03 -6.83 -5.21
N THR A 27 15.55 -7.63 -4.27
CA THR A 27 15.87 -9.05 -4.52
C THR A 27 14.62 -9.84 -4.89
N LEU A 28 13.50 -9.58 -4.21
CA LEU A 28 12.18 -10.11 -4.53
C LEU A 28 11.28 -8.96 -4.96
N GLN A 29 10.41 -9.23 -5.95
CA GLN A 29 9.39 -8.27 -6.40
C GLN A 29 8.05 -8.42 -5.65
N VAL A 30 7.91 -9.49 -4.85
CA VAL A 30 6.77 -9.71 -3.97
C VAL A 30 6.99 -9.04 -2.62
N LEU A 31 5.91 -8.59 -1.97
CA LEU A 31 5.90 -8.06 -0.62
C LEU A 31 4.74 -8.69 0.17
N GLY A 32 4.93 -8.84 1.48
CA GLY A 32 3.95 -9.43 2.39
C GLY A 32 4.09 -10.94 2.55
N ALA A 33 3.06 -11.55 3.13
CA ALA A 33 3.02 -12.99 3.40
C ALA A 33 3.14 -13.80 2.11
N VAL A 34 3.89 -14.89 2.14
CA VAL A 34 4.17 -15.77 1.00
C VAL A 34 3.29 -17.02 1.09
N SER A 35 2.63 -17.37 -0.02
CA SER A 35 1.84 -18.61 -0.17
C SER A 35 2.63 -19.74 -0.82
N GLY A 36 3.63 -19.39 -1.63
CA GLY A 36 4.45 -20.33 -2.36
C GLY A 36 5.88 -19.81 -2.52
N ALA A 37 6.85 -20.69 -2.25
CA ALA A 37 8.26 -20.43 -2.54
C ALA A 37 8.82 -21.58 -3.40
N PRO A 38 9.86 -21.31 -4.21
CA PRO A 38 10.48 -22.33 -5.02
C PRO A 38 11.30 -23.33 -4.20
N GLY A 39 11.43 -24.54 -4.72
CA GLY A 39 12.31 -25.60 -4.18
C GLY A 39 11.95 -26.06 -2.77
N ASP A 40 12.98 -26.41 -2.01
CA ASP A 40 12.85 -26.98 -0.67
C ASP A 40 12.19 -26.02 0.31
N LEU A 41 12.37 -24.70 0.14
CA LEU A 41 11.76 -23.69 1.00
C LEU A 41 10.23 -23.76 0.94
N GLY A 42 9.67 -23.86 -0.26
CA GLY A 42 8.22 -24.03 -0.43
C GLY A 42 7.72 -25.38 0.07
N THR A 43 8.54 -26.43 -0.02
CA THR A 43 8.21 -27.74 0.55
C THR A 43 8.13 -27.67 2.07
N MET A 44 9.09 -27.00 2.73
CA MET A 44 9.06 -26.77 4.18
C MET A 44 7.84 -25.95 4.62
N LEU A 45 7.46 -24.93 3.86
CA LEU A 45 6.26 -24.13 4.13
C LEU A 45 4.97 -24.97 4.02
N ARG A 46 4.80 -25.71 2.92
CA ARG A 46 3.60 -26.57 2.72
C ARG A 46 3.50 -27.71 3.73
N ALA A 47 4.64 -28.26 4.15
CA ALA A 47 4.70 -29.31 5.16
C ALA A 47 4.47 -28.80 6.60
N GLY A 48 4.42 -27.46 6.79
CA GLY A 48 4.29 -26.85 8.11
C GLY A 48 5.56 -26.92 8.95
N THR A 49 6.72 -27.22 8.34
CA THR A 49 8.03 -27.09 9.00
C THR A 49 8.35 -25.61 9.25
N LEU A 50 7.94 -24.75 8.33
CA LEU A 50 7.87 -23.30 8.52
C LEU A 50 6.42 -22.90 8.78
N ALA A 51 6.19 -22.01 9.74
CA ALA A 51 4.86 -21.48 10.04
C ALA A 51 4.46 -20.38 9.05
N SER A 52 5.39 -19.46 8.73
CA SER A 52 5.16 -18.40 7.74
C SER A 52 6.48 -17.94 7.12
N ILE A 53 6.34 -17.27 5.98
CA ILE A 53 7.39 -16.51 5.32
C ILE A 53 6.77 -15.17 4.92
N ASP A 54 7.39 -14.07 5.30
CA ASP A 54 6.90 -12.71 5.09
C ASP A 54 8.02 -11.86 4.44
N VAL A 55 7.76 -11.30 3.26
CA VAL A 55 8.75 -10.51 2.51
C VAL A 55 8.57 -9.02 2.78
N HIS A 56 9.65 -8.38 3.17
CA HIS A 56 9.76 -6.94 3.36
C HIS A 56 10.69 -6.33 2.31
N THR A 57 10.72 -4.99 2.24
CA THR A 57 11.53 -4.25 1.26
C THR A 57 13.04 -4.52 1.35
N ALA A 58 13.55 -4.94 2.51
CA ALA A 58 14.98 -5.20 2.75
C ALA A 58 15.22 -6.44 3.63
N GLY A 59 14.28 -7.38 3.66
CA GLY A 59 14.40 -8.56 4.51
C GLY A 59 13.28 -9.56 4.29
N ILE A 60 13.48 -10.78 4.78
CA ILE A 60 12.49 -11.85 4.76
C ILE A 60 12.37 -12.37 6.17
N ASP A 61 11.20 -12.28 6.77
CA ASP A 61 10.93 -12.88 8.08
C ASP A 61 10.44 -14.30 7.85
N ILE A 62 11.09 -15.27 8.50
CA ILE A 62 10.65 -16.66 8.48
C ILE A 62 10.31 -17.05 9.91
N ALA A 63 9.15 -17.66 10.09
CA ALA A 63 8.68 -18.13 11.39
C ALA A 63 8.69 -19.66 11.45
N LEU A 64 9.09 -20.22 12.59
CA LEU A 64 8.88 -21.63 12.91
C LEU A 64 7.55 -21.80 13.67
N PRO A 65 6.94 -23.00 13.62
CA PRO A 65 5.81 -23.34 14.48
C PRO A 65 6.16 -23.23 15.96
N VAL A 66 5.21 -22.75 16.77
CA VAL A 66 5.39 -22.58 18.22
C VAL A 66 5.96 -23.86 18.86
N GLY A 67 7.03 -23.70 19.63
CA GLY A 67 7.71 -24.80 20.33
C GLY A 67 8.89 -25.40 19.56
N GLN A 68 9.12 -24.97 18.31
CA GLN A 68 10.33 -25.32 17.57
C GLN A 68 11.48 -24.35 17.89
N GLY A 69 12.71 -24.80 17.60
CA GLY A 69 13.93 -24.05 17.89
C GLY A 69 14.81 -23.85 16.65
N TRP A 70 15.22 -22.61 16.41
CA TRP A 70 16.08 -22.24 15.27
C TRP A 70 17.43 -22.95 15.22
N ARG A 71 17.92 -23.50 16.34
CA ARG A 71 19.17 -24.27 16.38
C ARG A 71 19.12 -25.53 15.52
N GLU A 72 17.95 -26.17 15.42
CA GLU A 72 17.78 -27.43 14.68
C GLU A 72 17.41 -27.18 13.21
N HIS A 73 16.76 -26.04 12.92
CA HIS A 73 16.24 -25.73 11.58
C HIS A 73 17.08 -24.73 10.79
N GLY A 74 18.01 -24.01 11.44
CA GLY A 74 18.68 -22.85 10.85
C GLY A 74 19.49 -23.14 9.59
N GLU A 75 20.29 -24.21 9.56
CA GLU A 75 21.10 -24.57 8.38
C GLU A 75 20.23 -25.08 7.21
N PRO A 76 19.29 -26.02 7.41
CA PRO A 76 18.35 -26.41 6.35
C PRO A 76 17.58 -25.22 5.76
N VAL A 77 17.04 -24.34 6.61
CA VAL A 77 16.27 -23.18 6.15
C VAL A 77 17.15 -22.19 5.39
N ARG A 78 18.38 -21.93 5.86
CA ARG A 78 19.33 -21.07 5.16
C ARG A 78 19.65 -21.58 3.76
N THR A 79 19.95 -22.88 3.64
CA THR A 79 20.27 -23.51 2.35
C THR A 79 19.10 -23.42 1.38
N ALA A 80 17.90 -23.79 1.86
CA ALA A 80 16.67 -23.71 1.08
C ALA A 80 16.35 -22.28 0.65
N LEU A 81 16.54 -21.30 1.55
CA LEU A 81 16.33 -19.87 1.24
C LEU A 81 17.31 -19.37 0.17
N LEU A 82 18.59 -19.68 0.28
CA LEU A 82 19.59 -19.30 -0.73
C LEU A 82 19.26 -19.86 -2.12
N GLN A 83 18.83 -21.13 -2.17
CA GLN A 83 18.38 -21.74 -3.42
C GLN A 83 17.12 -21.06 -3.97
N ALA A 84 16.14 -20.78 -3.11
CA ALA A 84 14.91 -20.12 -3.51
C ALA A 84 15.13 -18.68 -4.02
N LEU A 85 16.09 -17.95 -3.44
CA LEU A 85 16.47 -16.60 -3.87
C LEU A 85 17.16 -16.58 -5.24
N SER A 86 17.65 -17.73 -5.75
CA SER A 86 18.22 -17.81 -7.09
C SER A 86 17.19 -17.75 -8.21
N VAL A 87 15.90 -17.93 -7.89
CA VAL A 87 14.77 -17.88 -8.83
C VAL A 87 13.64 -16.97 -8.32
N PRO A 88 13.91 -15.65 -8.19
CA PRO A 88 13.01 -14.71 -7.51
C PRO A 88 11.65 -14.53 -8.19
N ALA A 89 11.53 -14.85 -9.48
CA ALA A 89 10.28 -14.77 -10.23
C ALA A 89 9.26 -15.89 -9.90
N GLN A 90 9.64 -16.88 -9.09
CA GLN A 90 8.80 -18.04 -8.74
C GLN A 90 8.25 -17.99 -7.31
N TRP A 91 8.28 -16.82 -6.69
CA TRP A 91 7.71 -16.61 -5.36
C TRP A 91 6.28 -16.09 -5.50
N ASP A 92 5.34 -16.72 -4.78
CA ASP A 92 3.93 -16.37 -4.78
C ASP A 92 3.56 -15.70 -3.46
N ALA A 93 3.00 -14.49 -3.51
CA ALA A 93 2.43 -13.83 -2.35
C ALA A 93 1.06 -14.45 -2.00
N GLN A 94 0.72 -14.49 -0.71
CA GLN A 94 -0.57 -14.93 -0.17
C GLN A 94 -1.71 -14.01 -0.61
N GLN A 95 -1.41 -12.74 -0.86
CA GLN A 95 -2.29 -11.82 -1.57
C GLN A 95 -1.53 -11.29 -2.77
N PRO A 96 -1.92 -11.66 -4.02
CA PRO A 96 -1.39 -10.96 -5.17
C PRO A 96 -1.72 -9.48 -5.02
N VAL A 97 -0.81 -8.61 -5.46
CA VAL A 97 -1.12 -7.19 -5.65
C VAL A 97 -2.40 -7.13 -6.46
N THR A 98 -3.45 -6.56 -5.87
CA THR A 98 -4.76 -6.52 -6.49
C THR A 98 -4.83 -5.36 -7.47
N ALA A 99 -5.78 -5.40 -8.40
CA ALA A 99 -6.07 -4.25 -9.25
C ALA A 99 -6.41 -2.99 -8.44
N ASP A 100 -6.96 -3.15 -7.22
CA ASP A 100 -7.23 -2.04 -6.31
C ASP A 100 -5.97 -1.47 -5.66
N ASP A 101 -4.95 -2.29 -5.41
CA ASP A 101 -3.63 -1.82 -4.92
C ASP A 101 -2.89 -1.03 -5.99
N GLU A 102 -2.94 -1.49 -7.23
CA GLU A 102 -2.41 -0.75 -8.39
C GLU A 102 -3.16 0.57 -8.57
N LEU A 103 -4.50 0.53 -8.50
CA LEU A 103 -5.34 1.72 -8.61
C LEU A 103 -5.08 2.71 -7.47
N ARG A 104 -4.92 2.23 -6.23
CA ARG A 104 -4.55 3.08 -5.08
C ARG A 104 -3.21 3.76 -5.32
N THR A 105 -2.21 3.02 -5.80
CA THR A 105 -0.89 3.55 -6.13
C THR A 105 -0.98 4.63 -7.21
N ALA A 106 -1.74 4.38 -8.27
CA ALA A 106 -1.99 5.36 -9.34
C ALA A 106 -2.64 6.64 -8.82
N VAL A 107 -3.66 6.53 -7.96
CA VAL A 107 -4.32 7.70 -7.34
C VAL A 107 -3.33 8.50 -6.49
N LEU A 108 -2.50 7.83 -5.68
CA LEU A 108 -1.47 8.52 -4.89
C LEU A 108 -0.49 9.28 -5.79
N GLN A 109 0.00 8.65 -6.86
CA GLN A 109 0.89 9.31 -7.82
C GLN A 109 0.27 10.58 -8.43
N VAL A 110 -1.01 10.54 -8.80
CA VAL A 110 -1.72 11.70 -9.35
C VAL A 110 -1.88 12.82 -8.30
N LEU A 111 -2.21 12.45 -7.06
CA LEU A 111 -2.40 13.41 -5.95
C LEU A 111 -1.08 13.96 -5.39
N GLU A 112 0.04 13.26 -5.59
CA GLU A 112 1.37 13.74 -5.24
C GLU A 112 1.98 14.59 -6.35
N GLY A 113 1.62 14.33 -7.62
CA GLY A 113 2.07 15.07 -8.79
C GLY A 113 1.33 16.39 -9.05
N GLY A 114 1.33 16.80 -10.33
CA GLY A 114 0.87 18.13 -10.75
C GLY A 114 -0.58 18.47 -10.41
N ALA A 115 -1.48 17.48 -10.39
CA ALA A 115 -2.87 17.72 -9.99
C ALA A 115 -2.98 18.03 -8.49
N GLY A 116 -2.22 17.31 -7.66
CA GLY A 116 -2.06 17.60 -6.24
C GLY A 116 -1.46 18.97 -5.96
N ASP A 117 -0.39 19.32 -6.67
CA ASP A 117 0.25 20.63 -6.57
C ASP A 117 -0.74 21.75 -6.90
N TYR A 118 -1.49 21.61 -7.98
CA TYR A 118 -2.53 22.56 -8.36
C TYR A 118 -3.57 22.74 -7.25
N ILE A 119 -4.08 21.65 -6.67
CA ILE A 119 -5.03 21.67 -5.54
C ILE A 119 -4.42 22.43 -4.35
N ARG A 120 -3.18 22.12 -3.97
CA ARG A 120 -2.48 22.76 -2.85
C ARG A 120 -2.23 24.25 -3.10
N SER A 121 -1.77 24.62 -4.29
CA SER A 121 -1.50 26.02 -4.67
C SER A 121 -2.75 26.90 -4.65
N HIS A 122 -3.93 26.32 -4.83
CA HIS A 122 -5.19 27.04 -4.75
C HIS A 122 -5.81 27.03 -3.34
N GLY A 123 -5.18 26.38 -2.36
CA GLY A 123 -5.65 26.32 -0.96
C GLY A 123 -6.60 25.15 -0.67
N GLY A 124 -6.56 24.11 -1.50
CA GLY A 124 -7.31 22.87 -1.30
C GLY A 124 -6.46 21.71 -0.79
N LYS A 125 -7.13 20.59 -0.47
CA LYS A 125 -6.52 19.28 -0.22
C LYS A 125 -7.38 18.17 -0.81
N ALA A 126 -6.74 17.07 -1.18
CA ALA A 126 -7.39 15.84 -1.62
C ALA A 126 -6.86 14.66 -0.81
N GLU A 127 -7.76 13.81 -0.33
CA GLU A 127 -7.42 12.63 0.48
C GLU A 127 -8.19 11.42 -0.06
N ILE A 128 -7.52 10.27 -0.16
CA ILE A 128 -8.18 9.01 -0.54
C ILE A 128 -9.02 8.52 0.65
N ILE A 129 -10.30 8.25 0.41
CA ILE A 129 -11.24 7.70 1.39
C ILE A 129 -11.37 6.19 1.22
N SER A 130 -11.55 5.73 -0.02
CA SER A 130 -11.67 4.31 -0.32
C SER A 130 -11.17 4.00 -1.74
N VAL A 131 -10.69 2.76 -1.92
CA VAL A 131 -10.40 2.15 -3.22
C VAL A 131 -10.86 0.70 -3.10
N HIS A 132 -11.85 0.30 -3.89
CA HIS A 132 -12.43 -1.04 -3.85
C HIS A 132 -13.17 -1.37 -5.16
N GLU A 133 -12.89 -2.54 -5.72
CA GLU A 133 -13.46 -3.06 -6.97
C GLU A 133 -13.42 -2.05 -8.14
N GLY A 134 -12.33 -1.28 -8.25
CA GLY A 134 -12.17 -0.24 -9.24
C GLY A 134 -12.93 1.07 -8.97
N HIS A 135 -13.61 1.20 -7.81
CA HIS A 135 -14.24 2.44 -7.38
C HIS A 135 -13.30 3.19 -6.43
N VAL A 136 -13.05 4.46 -6.72
CA VAL A 136 -12.21 5.35 -5.90
C VAL A 136 -13.08 6.44 -5.32
N GLU A 137 -13.01 6.64 -4.00
CA GLU A 137 -13.55 7.83 -3.34
C GLU A 137 -12.41 8.71 -2.85
N ILE A 138 -12.45 9.99 -3.22
CA ILE A 138 -11.57 11.02 -2.68
C ILE A 138 -12.40 12.11 -1.99
N ARG A 139 -11.85 12.69 -0.93
CA ARG A 139 -12.40 13.86 -0.26
C ARG A 139 -11.62 15.10 -0.64
N LEU A 140 -12.30 16.06 -1.21
CA LEU A 140 -11.79 17.41 -1.48
C LEU A 140 -12.17 18.34 -0.32
N SER A 141 -11.20 19.14 0.14
CA SER A 141 -11.42 20.16 1.17
C SER A 141 -10.69 21.47 0.83
N GLY A 142 -11.03 22.55 1.55
CA GLY A 142 -10.45 23.88 1.35
C GLY A 142 -11.20 24.72 0.31
N THR A 143 -10.52 25.64 -0.35
CA THR A 143 -11.10 26.52 -1.37
C THR A 143 -11.70 25.76 -2.56
N CYS A 144 -11.14 24.58 -2.88
CA CYS A 144 -11.64 23.70 -3.94
C CYS A 144 -13.06 23.16 -3.66
N SER A 145 -13.54 23.15 -2.41
CA SER A 145 -14.93 22.80 -2.08
C SER A 145 -15.91 23.98 -2.24
N HIS A 146 -15.45 25.15 -2.67
CA HIS A 146 -16.25 26.37 -2.72
C HIS A 146 -16.52 26.87 -4.16
N CYS A 147 -16.05 26.18 -5.19
CA CYS A 147 -16.31 26.51 -6.60
C CYS A 147 -16.80 25.28 -7.37
N PRO A 148 -18.12 25.13 -7.61
CA PRO A 148 -18.67 23.96 -8.29
C PRO A 148 -18.11 23.71 -9.69
N ALA A 149 -17.87 24.78 -10.47
CA ALA A 149 -17.30 24.67 -11.81
C ALA A 149 -15.82 24.23 -11.80
N ALA A 150 -15.02 24.73 -10.85
CA ALA A 150 -13.65 24.28 -10.66
C ALA A 150 -13.60 22.83 -10.16
N GLY A 151 -14.56 22.43 -9.31
CA GLY A 151 -14.71 21.06 -8.83
C GLY A 151 -14.97 20.06 -9.95
N PHE A 152 -15.85 20.39 -10.90
CA PHE A 152 -16.14 19.53 -12.06
C PHE A 152 -14.91 19.34 -12.96
N THR A 153 -14.25 20.45 -13.31
CA THR A 153 -13.04 20.40 -14.17
C THR A 153 -11.88 19.67 -13.49
N LEU A 154 -11.74 19.82 -12.17
CA LEU A 154 -10.73 19.12 -11.39
C LEU A 154 -11.02 17.62 -11.32
N HIS A 155 -12.28 17.25 -11.07
CA HIS A 155 -12.71 15.85 -11.04
C HIS A 155 -12.41 15.16 -12.37
N GLU A 156 -12.75 15.78 -13.50
CA GLU A 156 -12.46 15.24 -14.84
C GLU A 156 -10.96 15.07 -15.08
N ARG A 157 -10.14 16.08 -14.72
CA ARG A 157 -8.67 15.99 -14.85
C ARG A 157 -8.07 14.88 -14.00
N LEU A 158 -8.56 14.70 -12.77
CA LEU A 158 -8.11 13.63 -11.88
C LEU A 158 -8.50 12.27 -12.47
N GLU A 159 -9.74 12.12 -12.93
CA GLU A 159 -10.21 10.86 -13.50
C GLU A 159 -9.41 10.45 -14.73
N VAL A 160 -9.11 11.38 -15.64
CA VAL A 160 -8.27 11.13 -16.82
C VAL A 160 -6.87 10.68 -16.41
N ALA A 161 -6.20 11.43 -15.53
CA ALA A 161 -4.84 11.10 -15.09
C ALA A 161 -4.75 9.76 -14.36
N ILE A 162 -5.75 9.42 -13.54
CA ILE A 162 -5.80 8.13 -12.85
C ILE A 162 -6.02 7.00 -13.86
N ARG A 163 -6.92 7.18 -14.84
CA ARG A 163 -7.20 6.15 -15.85
C ARG A 163 -6.02 5.88 -16.79
N GLU A 164 -5.17 6.87 -17.04
CA GLU A 164 -3.92 6.70 -17.80
C GLU A 164 -2.92 5.78 -17.08
N LEU A 165 -2.84 5.86 -15.76
CA LEU A 165 -1.93 5.04 -14.94
C LEU A 165 -2.55 3.69 -14.54
N ALA A 166 -3.86 3.65 -14.33
CA ALA A 166 -4.60 2.47 -13.92
C ALA A 166 -5.90 2.34 -14.74
N PRO A 167 -5.87 1.62 -15.88
CA PRO A 167 -7.06 1.37 -16.71
C PRO A 167 -8.21 0.65 -16.00
N GLY A 168 -7.95 0.05 -14.82
CA GLY A 168 -8.94 -0.60 -13.97
C GLY A 168 -9.91 0.33 -13.24
N LEU A 169 -9.76 1.66 -13.34
CA LEU A 169 -10.69 2.63 -12.74
C LEU A 169 -12.09 2.55 -13.37
N ARG A 170 -13.09 2.14 -12.58
CA ARG A 170 -14.51 2.12 -12.96
C ARG A 170 -15.24 3.42 -12.65
N GLU A 171 -15.02 3.99 -11.48
CA GLU A 171 -15.65 5.25 -11.06
C GLU A 171 -14.71 6.02 -10.12
N LEU A 172 -14.58 7.33 -10.34
CA LEU A 172 -14.01 8.25 -9.37
C LEU A 172 -15.14 9.08 -8.76
N ARG A 173 -15.28 9.07 -7.43
CA ARG A 173 -16.19 9.92 -6.68
C ARG A 173 -15.41 10.93 -5.86
N ALA A 174 -15.64 12.22 -6.11
CA ALA A 174 -15.11 13.30 -5.27
C ALA A 174 -16.19 13.80 -4.32
N THR A 175 -16.03 13.55 -3.02
CA THR A 175 -16.87 14.13 -1.97
C THR A 175 -16.27 15.44 -1.46
N GLN A 176 -17.12 16.36 -1.04
CA GLN A 176 -16.72 17.64 -0.44
C GLN A 176 -17.17 17.67 1.02
N THR A 177 -16.39 18.27 1.91
CA THR A 177 -16.84 18.50 3.29
C THR A 177 -18.12 19.37 3.30
N PRO A 178 -19.24 18.93 3.92
CA PRO A 178 -20.46 19.72 3.98
C PRO A 178 -20.28 21.03 4.74
N ARG A 179 -21.02 22.07 4.31
CA ARG A 179 -21.04 23.40 4.94
C ARG A 179 -21.50 23.34 6.40
N ALA A 180 -20.70 23.87 7.33
CA ALA A 180 -21.23 24.31 8.61
C ALA A 180 -22.17 25.52 8.35
N ALA A 181 -23.46 25.37 8.59
CA ALA A 181 -24.43 26.45 8.43
C ALA A 181 -24.21 27.52 9.52
N ASN A 182 -23.50 28.60 9.19
CA ASN A 182 -23.43 29.78 10.06
C ASN A 182 -24.84 30.40 10.19
N LYS A 183 -25.49 30.21 11.34
CA LYS A 183 -26.67 30.98 11.74
C LYS A 183 -26.20 32.37 12.19
N VAL A 184 -26.17 33.32 11.27
CA VAL A 184 -26.03 34.74 11.63
C VAL A 184 -27.37 35.19 12.22
N PHE A 185 -27.45 35.28 13.55
CA PHE A 185 -28.56 35.95 14.22
C PHE A 185 -28.43 37.47 14.02
N MET A 186 -29.12 38.02 13.01
CA MET A 186 -29.39 39.45 12.95
C MET A 186 -30.41 39.80 14.05
N LYS A 187 -29.95 40.41 15.14
CA LYS A 187 -30.85 41.12 16.07
C LYS A 187 -31.32 42.41 15.39
N LEU A 188 -32.55 42.40 14.87
CA LEU A 188 -33.23 43.62 14.44
C LEU A 188 -33.63 44.42 15.69
N GLY A 189 -32.90 45.50 15.96
CA GLY A 189 -33.22 46.46 17.02
C GLY A 189 -34.50 47.22 16.70
N LEU A 190 -35.56 46.96 17.47
CA LEU A 190 -36.80 47.74 17.43
C LEU A 190 -36.56 49.10 18.13
N ARG A 191 -36.44 50.18 17.36
CA ARG A 191 -36.75 51.54 17.83
C ARG A 191 -38.27 51.71 17.84
N ARG A 192 -38.84 52.08 18.98
CA ARG A 192 -40.21 52.61 19.07
C ARG A 192 -40.18 54.12 18.79
N PRO A 193 -41.03 54.67 17.90
CA PRO A 193 -41.26 56.10 17.85
C PRO A 193 -42.40 56.51 18.82
N SER A 194 -42.14 57.66 19.48
CA SER A 194 -43.03 58.63 20.17
C SER A 194 -44.33 58.16 20.81
#